data_AF-A0A258SY28-F1
#
_entry.id   AF-A0A258SY28-F1
#
_cell.length_a   1.000
_cell.length_b   1.000
_cell.length_c   1.000
_cell.angle_alpha   90.00
_cell.angle_beta   90.00
_cell.angle_gamma   90.00
#
_symmetry.space_group_name_H-M   'P 1'
#
loop_
_entity.id
_entity.type
_entity.pdbx_description
1 polymer ?
#
loop_
_entity_poly.entity_id
_entity_poly.type
_entity_poly.pdbx_seq_one_letter_code
_entity_poly.pdbx_strand_id
1 'polypeptide(L)'
;KGNNSKVGDYGFNLTLKLNKANSREDVGVYELSGETENSTMYAGNAVAIANKMSLAFRISDHKDNVFGSGMAVFKLNQDKLWVFTTHYFEPDETGGVSGVDVCTQHAPVAAKKAPEEASPKKAPEDVAPKKAPEDVAPKKVPEVAPQNQ
;
A
#
# COMPACT_ATOMS: atom_id res chain seq x y z
N LYS A 1 13.96 9.27 -3.36
CA LYS A 1 15.21 9.03 -2.59
C LYS A 1 14.86 9.12 -1.12
N GLY A 2 15.46 8.27 -0.30
CA GLY A 2 15.21 8.23 1.13
C GLY A 2 16.48 8.34 1.94
N ASN A 3 16.34 8.73 3.19
CA ASN A 3 17.38 8.68 4.21
C ASN A 3 16.80 8.04 5.47
N ASN A 4 17.42 6.97 5.93
CA ASN A 4 17.01 6.22 7.10
C ASN A 4 18.10 6.34 8.17
N SER A 5 17.73 6.56 9.43
CA SER A 5 18.68 6.86 10.51
C SER A 5 19.67 5.73 10.81
N LYS A 6 19.41 4.51 10.33
CA LYS A 6 20.27 3.34 10.50
C LYS A 6 21.07 2.99 9.25
N VAL A 7 20.47 3.10 8.07
CA VAL A 7 21.12 2.67 6.81
C VAL A 7 21.65 3.80 5.93
N GLY A 8 21.29 5.06 6.22
CA GLY A 8 21.68 6.22 5.43
C GLY A 8 20.82 6.41 4.17
N ASP A 9 21.43 6.92 3.10
CA ASP A 9 20.74 7.23 1.85
C ASP A 9 20.43 6.00 1.01
N TYR A 10 19.24 5.97 0.38
CA TYR A 10 18.83 4.87 -0.51
C TYR A 10 17.92 5.34 -1.67
N GLY A 11 17.88 4.55 -2.74
CA GLY A 11 16.84 4.66 -3.75
C GLY A 11 15.57 3.89 -3.37
N PHE A 12 14.44 4.49 -3.73
CA PHE A 12 13.12 4.00 -3.38
C PHE A 12 12.12 4.39 -4.46
N ASN A 13 11.32 3.42 -4.90
CA ASN A 13 10.19 3.63 -5.78
C ASN A 13 8.90 3.37 -5.01
N LEU A 14 8.04 4.39 -4.96
CA LEU A 14 6.74 4.33 -4.29
C LEU A 14 5.62 4.42 -5.32
N THR A 15 4.64 3.54 -5.20
CA THR A 15 3.39 3.56 -5.95
C THR A 15 2.23 3.81 -5.01
N LEU A 16 1.42 4.81 -5.34
CA LEU A 16 0.16 5.13 -4.66
C LEU A 16 -0.97 4.90 -5.65
N LYS A 17 -1.78 3.88 -5.41
CA LYS A 17 -2.93 3.54 -6.26
C LYS A 17 -4.21 3.96 -5.55
N LEU A 18 -4.93 4.91 -6.14
CA LEU A 18 -6.19 5.42 -5.59
C LEU A 18 -7.23 4.30 -5.48
N ASN A 19 -7.68 4.03 -4.24
CA ASN A 19 -8.83 3.20 -3.96
C ASN A 19 -10.10 4.04 -4.09
N LYS A 20 -10.64 4.11 -5.31
CA LYS A 20 -11.83 4.92 -5.63
C LYS A 20 -13.06 4.54 -4.80
N ALA A 21 -13.21 3.26 -4.45
CA ALA A 21 -14.37 2.76 -3.72
C ALA A 21 -14.44 3.29 -2.27
N ASN A 22 -13.28 3.54 -1.65
CA ASN A 22 -13.17 4.03 -0.28
C ASN A 22 -12.75 5.49 -0.19
N SER A 23 -12.55 6.14 -1.33
CA SER A 23 -12.28 7.59 -1.39
C SER A 23 -13.58 8.36 -1.45
N ARG A 24 -13.57 9.58 -0.92
CA ARG A 24 -14.69 10.54 -0.99
C ARG A 24 -14.12 11.91 -1.31
N GLU A 25 -14.94 12.79 -1.88
CA GLU A 25 -14.67 14.21 -2.17
C GLU A 25 -13.25 14.72 -1.80
N ASP A 26 -13.05 15.04 -0.52
CA ASP A 26 -11.86 15.66 0.06
C ASP A 26 -10.85 14.68 0.68
N VAL A 27 -11.16 13.38 0.68
CA VAL A 27 -10.36 12.31 1.29
C VAL A 27 -10.02 11.23 0.26
N GLY A 28 -8.74 11.16 -0.09
CA GLY A 28 -8.19 10.08 -0.93
C GLY A 28 -7.70 8.92 -0.09
N VAL A 29 -8.14 7.70 -0.41
CA VAL A 29 -7.60 6.46 0.17
C VAL A 29 -6.77 5.76 -0.89
N TYR A 30 -5.57 5.31 -0.54
CA TYR A 30 -4.61 4.72 -1.47
C TYR A 30 -4.10 3.38 -0.96
N GLU A 31 -4.01 2.42 -1.88
CA GLU A 31 -3.13 1.28 -1.73
C GLU A 31 -1.69 1.76 -1.93
N LEU A 32 -0.79 1.38 -1.04
CA LEU A 32 0.62 1.72 -1.07
C LEU A 32 1.44 0.48 -1.38
N SER A 33 2.37 0.59 -2.32
CA SER A 33 3.43 -0.39 -2.54
C SER A 33 4.74 0.31 -2.86
N GLY A 34 5.86 -0.20 -2.39
CA GLY A 34 7.17 0.33 -2.71
C GLY A 34 8.28 -0.70 -2.69
N GLU A 35 9.38 -0.38 -3.34
CA GLU A 35 10.56 -1.22 -3.43
C GLU A 35 11.82 -0.36 -3.34
N THR A 36 12.79 -0.80 -2.55
CA THR A 36 14.14 -0.21 -2.51
C THR A 36 15.05 -0.85 -3.54
N GLU A 37 16.19 -0.22 -3.82
CA GLU A 37 17.22 -0.77 -4.70
C GLU A 37 17.75 -2.16 -4.28
N ASN A 38 17.55 -2.54 -3.00
CA ASN A 38 17.95 -3.85 -2.45
C ASN A 38 16.78 -4.85 -2.36
N SER A 39 15.69 -4.62 -3.09
CA SER A 39 14.49 -5.48 -3.14
C SER A 39 13.75 -5.64 -1.80
N THR A 40 13.94 -4.71 -0.86
CA THR A 40 13.06 -4.61 0.32
C THR A 40 11.70 -4.09 -0.13
N MET A 41 10.64 -4.82 0.25
CA MET A 41 9.28 -4.55 -0.20
C MET A 41 8.47 -3.87 0.88
N TYR A 42 7.73 -2.84 0.47
CA TYR A 42 6.82 -2.07 1.30
C TYR A 42 5.40 -2.26 0.77
N ALA A 43 4.45 -2.56 1.64
CA ALA A 43 3.04 -2.69 1.28
C ALA A 43 2.16 -2.14 2.39
N GLY A 44 1.11 -1.41 2.04
CA GLY A 44 0.25 -0.80 3.03
C GLY A 44 -0.86 0.05 2.45
N ASN A 45 -1.28 1.04 3.23
CA ASN A 45 -2.30 1.99 2.82
C ASN A 45 -1.91 3.41 3.21
N ALA A 46 -2.51 4.37 2.53
CA ALA A 46 -2.38 5.78 2.86
C ALA A 46 -3.75 6.48 2.78
N VAL A 47 -3.92 7.50 3.61
CA VAL A 47 -5.11 8.37 3.60
C VAL A 47 -4.65 9.81 3.48
N ALA A 48 -5.17 10.53 2.50
CA ALA A 48 -4.81 11.90 2.22
C ALA A 48 -6.01 12.84 2.40
N ILE A 49 -5.75 14.00 2.98
CA ILE A 49 -6.68 15.13 3.06
C ILE A 49 -5.90 16.38 2.66
N ALA A 50 -6.42 17.12 1.67
CA ALA A 50 -5.72 18.23 1.03
C ALA A 50 -4.31 17.82 0.58
N ASN A 51 -3.27 18.49 1.08
CA ASN A 51 -1.87 18.21 0.74
C ASN A 51 -1.13 17.39 1.80
N LYS A 52 -1.84 16.78 2.75
CA LYS A 52 -1.26 15.94 3.81
C LYS A 52 -1.71 14.50 3.64
N MET A 53 -0.86 13.55 4.00
CA MET A 53 -1.16 12.14 3.94
C MET A 53 -0.58 11.40 5.14
N SER A 54 -1.37 10.50 5.72
CA SER A 54 -0.90 9.51 6.69
C SER A 54 -0.65 8.20 5.97
N LEU A 55 0.38 7.48 6.40
CA LEU A 55 0.82 6.21 5.86
C LEU A 55 0.88 5.18 6.98
N ALA A 56 0.43 3.97 6.67
CA ALA A 56 0.67 2.78 7.47
C ALA A 56 1.14 1.68 6.52
N PHE A 57 2.32 1.11 6.78
CA PHE A 57 2.96 0.17 5.88
C PHE A 57 3.62 -0.97 6.63
N ARG A 58 3.78 -2.08 5.93
CA ARG A 58 4.54 -3.24 6.34
C ARG A 58 5.75 -3.35 5.43
N ILE A 59 6.89 -3.58 6.04
CA ILE A 59 8.15 -3.91 5.40
C ILE A 59 8.26 -5.42 5.44
N SER A 60 8.43 -6.02 4.27
CA SER A 60 8.74 -7.43 4.15
C SER A 60 10.22 -7.52 3.82
N ASP A 61 11.00 -8.06 4.75
CA ASP A 61 12.26 -8.70 4.42
C ASP A 61 12.11 -10.23 4.52
N HIS A 62 13.18 -10.96 4.23
CA HIS A 62 13.13 -12.43 4.22
C HIS A 62 12.98 -13.07 5.61
N LYS A 63 12.95 -12.30 6.70
CA LYS A 63 12.98 -12.83 8.07
C LYS A 63 11.80 -12.35 8.91
N ASP A 64 11.44 -11.08 8.85
CA ASP A 64 10.46 -10.48 9.76
C ASP A 64 9.52 -9.50 9.05
N ASN A 65 8.34 -9.33 9.65
CA ASN A 65 7.38 -8.29 9.25
C ASN A 65 7.53 -7.10 10.20
N VAL A 66 8.14 -6.02 9.72
CA VAL A 66 8.20 -4.76 10.44
C VAL A 66 7.07 -3.87 9.97
N PHE A 67 6.39 -3.19 10.89
CA PHE A 67 5.33 -2.24 10.55
C PHE A 67 5.84 -0.84 10.80
N GLY A 68 5.62 0.07 9.87
CA GLY A 68 5.95 1.48 9.99
C GLY A 68 4.73 2.37 9.79
N SER A 69 4.88 3.62 10.22
CA SER A 69 3.90 4.67 9.99
C SER A 69 4.60 5.94 9.54
N GLY A 70 3.87 6.82 8.85
CA GLY A 70 4.43 8.07 8.37
C GLY A 70 3.40 9.16 8.14
N MET A 71 3.92 10.37 8.04
CA MET A 71 3.17 11.57 7.66
C MET A 71 3.90 12.27 6.53
N ALA A 72 3.14 12.65 5.53
CA ALA A 72 3.69 13.23 4.32
C ALA A 72 2.99 14.52 3.92
N VAL A 73 3.74 15.35 3.20
CA VAL A 73 3.26 16.60 2.62
C VAL A 73 3.55 16.60 1.12
N PHE A 74 2.54 16.96 0.34
CA PHE A 74 2.63 17.14 -1.10
C PHE A 74 2.83 18.61 -1.46
N LYS A 75 3.69 18.86 -2.45
CA LYS A 75 3.90 20.15 -3.10
C LYS A 75 4.15 19.94 -4.59
N LEU A 76 3.76 20.89 -5.42
CA LEU A 76 4.23 20.92 -6.81
C LEU A 76 5.62 21.55 -6.86
N ASN A 77 6.52 20.99 -7.66
CA ASN A 77 7.79 21.64 -7.99
C ASN A 77 7.61 22.66 -9.14
N GLN A 78 8.71 23.28 -9.57
CA GLN A 78 8.72 24.25 -10.68
C GLN A 78 8.25 23.63 -12.01
N ASP A 79 8.46 22.33 -12.19
CA ASP A 79 8.05 21.56 -13.36
C ASP A 79 6.59 21.04 -13.27
N LYS A 80 5.84 21.45 -12.24
CA LYS A 80 4.47 20.99 -11.94
C LYS A 80 4.35 19.48 -11.72
N LEU A 81 5.43 18.85 -11.27
CA LEU A 81 5.43 17.48 -10.79
C LEU A 81 5.11 17.46 -9.29
N TRP A 82 4.33 16.48 -8.85
CA TRP A 82 4.11 16.26 -7.43
C TRP A 82 5.42 15.81 -6.76
N VAL A 83 5.79 16.51 -5.70
CA VAL A 83 6.85 16.14 -4.77
C VAL A 83 6.20 15.80 -3.45
N PHE A 84 6.60 14.65 -2.93
CA PHE A 84 6.11 14.03 -1.73
C PHE A 84 7.26 13.94 -0.73
N THR A 85 7.13 14.61 0.41
CA THR A 85 8.09 14.47 1.53
C THR A 85 7.41 13.74 2.67
N THR A 86 7.96 12.58 3.06
CA THR A 86 7.46 11.77 4.17
C THR A 86 8.44 11.74 5.30
N HIS A 87 7.96 11.92 6.51
CA HIS A 87 8.66 11.54 7.74
C HIS A 87 8.01 10.26 8.26
N TYR A 88 8.81 9.22 8.50
CA TYR A 88 8.32 7.93 8.94
C TYR A 88 9.08 7.41 10.15
N PHE A 89 8.46 6.44 10.83
CA PHE A 89 9.04 5.72 11.94
C PHE A 89 8.69 4.23 11.86
N GLU A 90 9.69 3.39 12.14
CA GLU A 90 9.66 1.94 12.15
C GLU A 90 10.05 1.49 13.57
N PRO A 91 9.10 1.14 14.45
CA PRO A 91 9.43 0.62 15.77
C PRO A 91 10.23 -0.68 15.69
N ASP A 92 11.20 -0.79 16.59
CA ASP A 92 11.93 -2.03 16.88
C ASP A 92 12.19 -2.14 18.39
N GLU A 93 12.84 -3.22 18.83
CA GLU A 93 13.15 -3.46 20.25
C GLU A 93 14.15 -2.45 20.86
N THR A 94 14.78 -1.62 20.04
CA THR A 94 15.87 -0.70 20.43
C THR A 94 15.47 0.78 20.41
N GLY A 95 14.17 1.07 20.23
CA GLY A 95 13.65 2.44 20.16
C GLY A 95 13.31 2.91 18.75
N GLY A 96 13.44 2.03 17.75
CA GLY A 96 12.99 2.22 16.38
C GLY A 96 13.92 3.05 15.49
N VAL A 97 13.52 3.12 14.23
CA VAL A 97 14.26 3.76 13.15
C VAL A 97 13.38 4.84 12.52
N SER A 98 13.93 6.04 12.37
CA SER A 98 13.24 7.16 11.72
C SER A 98 13.85 7.42 10.35
N GLY A 99 13.05 7.94 9.42
CA GLY A 99 13.58 8.36 8.14
C GLY A 99 12.76 9.44 7.46
N VAL A 100 13.36 9.97 6.41
CA VAL A 100 12.76 10.98 5.54
C VAL A 100 12.89 10.55 4.09
N ASP A 101 11.75 10.50 3.40
CA ASP A 101 11.70 10.23 1.97
C ASP A 101 11.29 11.48 1.21
N VAL A 102 12.01 11.76 0.11
CA VAL A 102 11.60 12.74 -0.90
C VAL A 102 11.39 12.00 -2.22
N CYS A 103 10.14 11.88 -2.63
CA CYS A 103 9.74 11.25 -3.87
C CYS A 103 9.21 12.31 -4.85
N THR A 104 9.81 12.39 -6.03
CA THR A 104 9.30 13.19 -7.13
C THR A 104 8.51 12.28 -8.05
N GLN A 105 7.31 12.70 -8.44
CA GLN A 105 6.49 12.00 -9.40
C GLN A 105 7.24 11.85 -10.72
N HIS A 106 7.35 10.62 -11.20
CA HIS A 106 7.70 10.34 -12.59
C HIS A 106 6.42 10.12 -13.40
N ALA A 107 6.48 10.39 -14.70
CA ALA A 107 5.40 10.02 -15.61
C ALA A 107 5.06 8.53 -15.40
N PRO A 108 3.77 8.13 -15.41
CA PRO A 108 3.41 6.74 -15.27
C PRO A 108 4.16 5.94 -16.33
N VAL A 109 5.03 5.02 -15.91
CA VAL A 109 5.57 4.02 -16.82
C VAL A 109 4.37 3.23 -17.27
N ALA A 110 3.99 3.34 -18.55
CA ALA A 110 2.89 2.56 -19.11
C ALA A 110 3.08 1.11 -18.64
N ALA A 111 2.09 0.60 -17.90
CA ALA A 111 2.14 -0.76 -17.41
C ALA A 111 2.55 -1.66 -18.59
N LYS A 112 3.70 -2.32 -18.48
CA LYS A 112 4.07 -3.36 -19.45
C LYS A 112 2.85 -4.27 -19.50
N LYS A 113 2.19 -4.35 -20.66
CA LYS A 113 1.07 -5.26 -20.86
C LYS A 113 1.51 -6.60 -20.28
N ALA A 114 0.75 -7.10 -19.31
CA ALA A 114 0.87 -8.49 -18.90
C ALA A 114 0.83 -9.34 -20.19
N PRO A 115 1.69 -10.36 -20.34
CA PRO A 115 1.55 -11.30 -21.44
C PRO A 115 0.10 -11.77 -21.46
N GLU A 116 -0.53 -11.64 -22.63
CA GLU A 116 -1.86 -12.11 -22.91
C GLU A 116 -1.97 -13.57 -22.44
N GLU A 117 -2.71 -13.79 -21.34
CA GLU A 117 -3.11 -15.13 -20.94
C GLU A 117 -3.88 -15.73 -22.11
N ALA A 118 -3.23 -16.63 -22.83
CA ALA A 118 -3.88 -17.46 -23.81
C ALA A 118 -4.97 -18.27 -23.10
N SER A 119 -6.23 -18.04 -23.45
CA SER A 119 -7.34 -18.94 -23.16
C SER A 119 -8.43 -18.74 -24.22
N PRO A 120 -9.23 -19.75 -24.62
CA PRO A 120 -9.36 -21.08 -24.03
C PRO A 120 -9.32 -22.25 -25.06
N LYS A 121 -8.91 -23.46 -24.64
CA LYS A 121 -9.36 -24.69 -25.31
C LYS A 121 -10.56 -25.26 -24.56
N LYS A 122 -11.67 -25.29 -25.29
CA LYS A 122 -13.00 -25.86 -25.03
C LYS A 122 -12.98 -27.14 -24.16
N ALA A 123 -13.72 -27.12 -23.06
CA ALA A 123 -14.10 -28.33 -22.32
C ALA A 123 -15.32 -29.00 -23.01
N PRO A 124 -15.43 -30.34 -23.03
CA PRO A 124 -16.67 -31.02 -23.41
C PRO A 124 -17.72 -30.98 -22.29
N GLU A 125 -18.98 -30.92 -22.71
CA GLU A 125 -20.21 -31.00 -21.91
C GLU A 125 -20.40 -32.34 -21.18
N ASP A 126 -21.29 -32.26 -20.18
CA ASP A 126 -22.07 -33.32 -19.50
C ASP A 126 -21.43 -34.12 -18.36
N VAL A 127 -21.78 -33.77 -17.11
CA VAL A 127 -22.54 -34.64 -16.17
C VAL A 127 -23.36 -33.76 -15.18
N ALA A 128 -24.64 -34.12 -15.03
CA ALA A 128 -25.70 -33.53 -14.21
C ALA A 128 -25.40 -33.36 -12.69
N PRO A 129 -26.16 -32.49 -11.97
CA PRO A 129 -25.86 -32.10 -10.59
C PRO A 129 -26.38 -33.10 -9.55
N LYS A 130 -25.57 -33.40 -8.52
CA LYS A 130 -26.02 -34.06 -7.29
C LYS A 130 -25.96 -33.11 -6.09
N LYS A 131 -27.17 -32.81 -5.59
CA LYS A 131 -27.63 -32.41 -4.25
C LYS A 131 -26.61 -31.93 -3.20
N ALA A 132 -26.89 -30.74 -2.66
CA ALA A 132 -26.29 -30.15 -1.47
C ALA A 132 -26.66 -30.90 -0.16
N PRO A 133 -25.86 -30.72 0.91
CA PRO A 133 -26.35 -30.70 2.27
C PRO A 133 -26.24 -29.30 2.91
N GLU A 134 -27.12 -29.12 3.88
CA GLU A 134 -27.56 -27.91 4.57
C GLU A 134 -26.52 -27.18 5.43
N ASP A 135 -26.77 -25.86 5.51
CA ASP A 135 -26.61 -24.93 6.62
C ASP A 135 -25.60 -25.24 7.74
N VAL A 136 -24.53 -24.44 7.78
CA VAL A 136 -23.89 -24.07 9.04
C VAL A 136 -23.91 -22.54 9.14
N ALA A 137 -24.80 -22.05 10.01
CA ALA A 137 -24.98 -20.64 10.33
C ALA A 137 -23.66 -19.97 10.79
N PRO A 138 -23.40 -18.72 10.39
CA PRO A 138 -22.24 -17.99 10.90
C PRO A 138 -22.44 -17.61 12.37
N LYS A 139 -21.45 -17.96 13.21
CA LYS A 139 -21.37 -17.49 14.60
C LYS A 139 -21.21 -15.97 14.63
N LYS A 140 -22.04 -15.33 15.44
CA LYS A 140 -22.11 -13.89 15.72
C LYS A 140 -20.75 -13.34 16.16
N VAL A 141 -20.22 -12.36 15.42
CA VAL A 141 -19.06 -11.55 15.82
C VAL A 141 -19.54 -10.52 16.86
N PRO A 142 -18.83 -10.30 17.98
CA PRO A 142 -19.22 -9.26 18.93
C PRO A 142 -18.96 -7.86 18.37
N GLU A 143 -19.99 -7.02 18.47
CA GLU A 143 -20.00 -5.60 18.16
C GLU A 143 -19.15 -4.84 19.19
N VAL A 144 -18.08 -4.17 18.75
CA VAL A 144 -17.31 -3.24 19.58
C VAL A 144 -17.72 -1.82 19.16
N ALA A 145 -18.51 -1.17 20.00
CA ALA A 145 -18.86 0.24 19.83
C ALA A 145 -17.62 1.14 20.03
N PRO A 146 -17.43 2.20 19.24
CA PRO A 146 -16.39 3.19 19.50
C PRO A 146 -16.75 4.00 20.74
N GLN A 147 -15.90 3.94 21.76
CA GLN A 147 -15.93 4.90 22.86
C GLN A 147 -15.26 6.20 22.38
N ASN A 148 -16.07 7.25 22.21
CA ASN A 148 -15.55 8.60 22.10
C ASN A 148 -14.97 9.03 23.45
N GLN A 149 -13.71 9.46 23.44
CA GLN A 149 -13.19 10.48 24.36
C GLN A 149 -12.70 11.65 23.53
#